data_AF-A0A661SJE5-F1
#
_entry.id   AF-A0A661SJE5-F1
#
_cell.length_a   1.000
_cell.length_b   1.000
_cell.length_c   1.000
_cell.angle_alpha   90.00
_cell.angle_beta   90.00
_cell.angle_gamma   90.00
#
_symmetry.space_group_name_H-M   'P 1'
#
loop_
_entity.id
_entity.type
_entity.pdbx_description
1 polymer ?
#
loop_
_entity_poly.entity_id
_entity_poly.type
_entity_poly.pdbx_seq_one_letter_code
_entity_poly.pdbx_strand_id
1 'polypeptide(L)'
;MTQRGNKMMKIVKALLFVVLIMSMSSNVLAGYSFEPDGDNPTTNGKSLWTPDSSILEMEGELYGSTVTFTVKPTKNPFTSSGIMYLKVGCYKSYGFNRDWKRVNKGDPSVEFSLDLDDYTKDNYIPEKFFARYETDEGGWAWVGPLKVYYYKWKEGNWSNCNSECQQTREVSCKCVSSDGKCDFGFYDECTNVGSKLFQYPPDSYCSGSKPGTKQSCNGGSCTYSWEYGDWTTCDSNCEKTRDARCERSDGQTASDRDCSGSKDDTQRDCTGGDCTYSWE
;
A
#
# COMPACT_ATOMS: atom_id res chain seq x y z
N MET A 1 -25.33 58.96 -39.65
CA MET A 1 -26.25 58.27 -38.73
C MET A 1 -25.92 56.79 -38.75
N THR A 2 -25.69 56.24 -37.57
CA THR A 2 -24.92 55.03 -37.27
C THR A 2 -25.86 53.90 -36.88
N GLN A 3 -25.80 52.74 -37.54
CA GLN A 3 -26.13 51.40 -36.98
C GLN A 3 -25.43 50.37 -37.89
N ARG A 4 -24.26 49.77 -37.58
CA ARG A 4 -23.91 48.78 -36.53
C ARG A 4 -24.94 47.65 -36.38
N GLY A 5 -24.95 46.74 -37.36
CA GLY A 5 -25.49 45.38 -37.21
C GLY A 5 -24.40 44.45 -36.67
N ASN A 6 -24.65 43.86 -35.51
CA ASN A 6 -23.69 43.09 -34.72
C ASN A 6 -23.28 41.76 -35.37
N LYS A 7 -21.96 41.55 -35.41
CA LYS A 7 -21.27 40.28 -35.63
C LYS A 7 -21.74 39.26 -34.60
N MET A 8 -22.36 38.17 -35.05
CA MET A 8 -22.60 36.98 -34.24
C MET A 8 -21.25 36.36 -33.85
N MET A 9 -20.84 36.59 -32.60
CA MET A 9 -19.67 35.99 -31.98
C MET A 9 -20.08 34.58 -31.53
N LYS A 10 -19.61 33.55 -32.24
CA LYS A 10 -19.71 32.16 -31.81
C LYS A 10 -18.87 32.00 -30.54
N ILE A 11 -19.53 32.06 -29.37
CA ILE A 11 -18.95 31.62 -28.10
C ILE A 11 -18.94 30.10 -28.16
N VAL A 12 -17.79 29.53 -28.48
CA VAL A 12 -17.49 28.12 -28.21
C VAL A 12 -17.45 27.99 -26.70
N LYS A 13 -18.56 27.52 -26.10
CA LYS A 13 -18.57 27.03 -24.73
C LYS A 13 -17.64 25.81 -24.71
N ALA A 14 -16.40 26.02 -24.29
CA ALA A 14 -15.57 24.95 -23.79
C ALA A 14 -16.33 24.33 -22.61
N LEU A 15 -16.89 23.14 -22.82
CA LEU A 15 -17.28 22.28 -21.72
C LEU A 15 -15.99 21.94 -20.98
N LEU A 16 -15.72 22.73 -19.93
CA LEU A 16 -14.82 22.34 -18.87
C LEU A 16 -15.46 21.11 -18.24
N PHE A 17 -15.00 19.93 -18.62
CA PHE A 17 -15.19 18.71 -17.84
C PHE A 17 -14.49 18.96 -16.51
N VAL A 18 -15.23 19.50 -15.55
CA VAL A 18 -14.84 19.46 -14.15
C VAL A 18 -14.93 17.98 -13.78
N VAL A 19 -13.79 17.29 -13.90
CA VAL A 19 -13.57 16.01 -13.26
C VAL A 19 -13.72 16.29 -11.77
N LEU A 20 -14.92 16.01 -11.27
CA LEU A 20 -15.21 16.05 -9.85
C LEU A 20 -14.42 14.91 -9.23
N ILE A 21 -13.18 15.17 -8.85
CA ILE A 21 -12.42 14.30 -7.95
C ILE A 21 -13.16 14.42 -6.62
N MET A 22 -14.15 13.56 -6.41
CA MET A 22 -14.75 13.38 -5.10
C MET A 22 -13.64 12.86 -4.19
N SER A 23 -13.10 13.78 -3.40
CA SER A 23 -12.31 13.51 -2.21
C SER A 23 -13.12 12.58 -1.31
N MET A 24 -12.87 11.28 -1.42
CA MET A 24 -13.37 10.31 -0.45
C MET A 24 -12.47 10.33 0.78
N SER A 25 -13.12 10.61 1.91
CA SER A 25 -12.58 10.62 3.25
C SER A 25 -11.87 9.31 3.58
N SER A 26 -10.65 9.45 4.10
CA SER A 26 -9.70 8.39 4.40
C SER A 26 -10.17 7.54 5.58
N ASN A 27 -10.78 6.39 5.29
CA ASN A 27 -10.71 5.22 6.16
C ASN A 27 -9.86 4.19 5.42
N VAL A 28 -8.56 4.16 5.75
CA VAL A 28 -7.53 3.46 4.96
C VAL A 28 -7.41 2.02 5.46
N LEU A 29 -8.24 1.14 4.89
CA LEU A 29 -7.98 -0.30 4.83
C LEU A 29 -7.25 -0.63 3.52
N ALA A 30 -6.63 -1.81 3.48
CA ALA A 30 -5.92 -2.45 2.36
C ALA A 30 -5.96 -1.73 0.99
N GLY A 31 -4.79 -1.41 0.43
CA GLY A 31 -4.70 -0.66 -0.82
C GLY A 31 -4.92 -1.60 -2.01
N TYR A 32 -6.06 -1.47 -2.69
CA TYR A 32 -6.32 -2.23 -3.92
C TYR A 32 -6.50 -1.31 -5.12
N SER A 33 -6.23 -1.83 -6.32
CA SER A 33 -6.49 -1.14 -7.58
C SER A 33 -7.07 -2.09 -8.63
N PHE A 34 -7.70 -1.52 -9.65
CA PHE A 34 -8.24 -2.26 -10.80
C PHE A 34 -7.64 -1.76 -12.11
N GLU A 35 -7.36 -2.70 -13.01
CA GLU A 35 -7.06 -2.39 -14.40
C GLU A 35 -7.89 -3.31 -15.32
N PRO A 36 -8.62 -2.75 -16.30
CA PRO A 36 -9.15 -3.56 -17.38
C PRO A 36 -7.98 -4.09 -18.22
N ASP A 37 -7.93 -5.41 -18.45
CA ASP A 37 -6.92 -5.98 -19.35
C ASP A 37 -7.24 -5.55 -20.79
N GLY A 38 -6.25 -5.00 -21.50
CA GLY A 38 -6.42 -4.37 -22.82
C GLY A 38 -6.89 -5.31 -23.95
N ASP A 39 -7.02 -6.60 -23.68
CA ASP A 39 -7.49 -7.62 -24.61
C ASP A 39 -8.90 -8.07 -24.23
N ASN A 40 -9.87 -7.24 -24.61
CA ASN A 40 -11.31 -7.41 -24.38
C ASN A 40 -11.88 -8.63 -25.12
N PRO A 41 -12.01 -9.83 -24.53
CA PRO A 41 -12.41 -11.02 -25.26
C PRO A 41 -13.94 -11.10 -25.21
N THR A 42 -14.57 -10.20 -25.95
CA THR A 42 -15.99 -10.30 -26.21
C THR A 42 -16.18 -11.37 -27.29
N THR A 43 -16.60 -12.56 -26.83
CA THR A 43 -17.10 -13.71 -27.62
C THR A 43 -16.01 -14.59 -28.29
N ASN A 44 -16.12 -15.91 -28.48
CA ASN A 44 -17.26 -16.69 -28.96
C ASN A 44 -17.12 -18.19 -28.62
N GLY A 45 -18.19 -18.78 -28.08
CA GLY A 45 -18.33 -20.24 -28.03
C GLY A 45 -19.78 -20.69 -28.21
N LYS A 46 -20.39 -20.32 -29.35
CA LYS A 46 -21.73 -20.77 -29.80
C LYS A 46 -22.87 -20.51 -28.80
N SER A 47 -23.35 -19.27 -28.74
CA SER A 47 -24.55 -18.93 -27.99
C SER A 47 -25.32 -17.80 -28.68
N LEU A 48 -26.62 -18.01 -28.89
CA LEU A 48 -27.54 -16.98 -29.38
C LEU A 48 -27.72 -15.89 -28.32
N TRP A 49 -26.98 -14.80 -28.49
CA TRP A 49 -27.36 -13.48 -28.03
C TRP A 49 -28.54 -12.96 -28.87
N THR A 50 -29.43 -12.20 -28.27
CA THR A 50 -30.61 -11.60 -28.94
C THR A 50 -30.24 -10.72 -30.14
N PRO A 51 -31.19 -10.42 -31.06
CA PRO A 51 -30.94 -9.68 -32.30
C PRO A 51 -30.20 -8.34 -32.15
N ASP A 52 -30.23 -7.74 -30.95
CA ASP A 52 -29.78 -6.37 -30.71
C ASP A 52 -28.28 -6.22 -30.39
N SER A 53 -27.49 -7.31 -30.35
CA SER A 53 -26.02 -7.26 -30.22
C SER A 53 -25.50 -6.45 -29.01
N SER A 54 -26.13 -6.60 -27.83
CA SER A 54 -25.50 -6.12 -26.60
C SER A 54 -24.28 -6.98 -26.27
N ILE A 55 -23.29 -6.37 -25.63
CA ILE A 55 -22.10 -7.03 -25.10
C ILE A 55 -22.20 -6.95 -23.57
N LEU A 56 -21.62 -7.90 -22.82
CA LEU A 56 -21.50 -7.72 -21.37
C LEU A 56 -20.34 -6.78 -21.05
N GLU A 57 -20.59 -5.84 -20.15
CA GLU A 57 -19.60 -5.03 -19.46
C GLU A 57 -19.50 -5.49 -18.01
N MET A 58 -18.29 -5.43 -17.46
CA MET A 58 -18.01 -5.71 -16.06
C MET A 58 -17.20 -4.54 -15.50
N GLU A 59 -17.70 -3.94 -14.45
CA GLU A 59 -17.07 -2.86 -13.70
C GLU A 59 -16.78 -3.33 -12.28
N GLY A 60 -15.77 -2.75 -11.63
CA GLY A 60 -15.40 -3.06 -10.26
C GLY A 60 -15.26 -1.77 -9.45
N GLU A 61 -15.93 -1.71 -8.31
CA GLU A 61 -15.79 -0.64 -7.32
C GLU A 61 -15.19 -1.20 -6.04
N LEU A 62 -14.23 -0.48 -5.45
CA LEU A 62 -13.56 -0.88 -4.21
C LEU A 62 -13.95 0.06 -3.09
N TYR A 63 -14.36 -0.52 -1.96
CA TYR A 63 -14.57 0.19 -0.71
C TYR A 63 -13.90 -0.57 0.44
N GLY A 64 -12.75 -0.08 0.89
CA GLY A 64 -11.93 -0.79 1.87
C GLY A 64 -11.42 -2.12 1.30
N SER A 65 -11.70 -3.23 1.99
CA SER A 65 -11.42 -4.59 1.50
C SER A 65 -12.52 -5.16 0.62
N THR A 66 -13.68 -4.52 0.52
CA THR A 66 -14.80 -5.03 -0.27
C THR A 66 -14.72 -4.56 -1.71
N VAL A 67 -14.70 -5.49 -2.66
CA VAL A 67 -14.92 -5.21 -4.07
C VAL A 67 -16.35 -5.54 -4.46
N THR A 68 -17.02 -4.63 -5.13
CA THR A 68 -18.31 -4.86 -5.79
C THR A 68 -18.11 -4.89 -7.30
N PHE A 69 -18.40 -6.03 -7.90
CA PHE A 69 -18.41 -6.22 -9.35
C PHE A 69 -19.81 -6.03 -9.90
N THR A 70 -19.97 -5.11 -10.85
CA THR A 70 -21.24 -4.87 -11.53
C THR A 70 -21.14 -5.37 -12.96
N VAL A 71 -22.01 -6.31 -13.33
CA VAL A 71 -22.09 -6.87 -14.68
C VAL A 71 -23.38 -6.40 -15.33
N LYS A 72 -23.29 -5.76 -16.49
CA LYS A 72 -24.44 -5.20 -17.21
C LYS A 72 -24.30 -5.39 -18.71
N PRO A 73 -25.40 -5.50 -19.47
CA PRO A 73 -25.30 -5.43 -20.92
C PRO A 73 -25.15 -3.97 -21.41
N THR A 74 -24.44 -3.75 -22.51
CA THR A 74 -24.06 -2.40 -22.99
C THR A 74 -25.19 -1.53 -23.52
N LYS A 75 -26.34 -2.10 -23.88
CA LYS A 75 -27.43 -1.37 -24.55
C LYS A 75 -28.77 -1.53 -23.85
N ASN A 76 -29.20 -2.78 -23.71
CA ASN A 76 -30.52 -3.13 -23.19
C ASN A 76 -30.37 -4.00 -21.94
N PRO A 77 -31.34 -3.99 -21.01
CA PRO A 77 -31.41 -4.96 -19.93
C PRO A 77 -31.34 -6.41 -20.42
N PHE A 78 -31.08 -7.36 -19.50
CA PHE A 78 -31.01 -8.78 -19.83
C PHE A 78 -32.28 -9.23 -20.56
N THR A 79 -32.13 -9.79 -21.75
CA THR A 79 -33.27 -10.15 -22.63
C THR A 79 -33.84 -11.54 -22.36
N SER A 80 -33.14 -12.33 -21.57
CA SER A 80 -33.51 -13.67 -21.10
C SER A 80 -33.24 -13.79 -19.60
N SER A 81 -33.86 -14.77 -18.95
CA SER A 81 -33.52 -15.17 -17.58
C SER A 81 -32.40 -16.23 -17.60
N GLY A 82 -31.65 -16.31 -16.50
CA GLY A 82 -30.53 -17.24 -16.40
C GLY A 82 -29.75 -17.11 -15.09
N ILE A 83 -28.55 -17.66 -15.06
CA ILE A 83 -27.64 -17.60 -13.91
C ILE A 83 -26.37 -16.84 -14.32
N MET A 84 -26.00 -15.83 -13.54
CA MET A 84 -24.69 -15.19 -13.63
C MET A 84 -23.76 -15.80 -12.60
N TYR A 85 -22.57 -16.22 -13.04
CA TYR A 85 -21.50 -16.73 -12.18
C TYR A 85 -20.35 -15.73 -12.14
N LEU A 86 -19.92 -15.36 -10.94
CA LEU A 86 -18.62 -14.73 -10.73
C LEU A 86 -17.57 -15.84 -10.62
N LYS A 87 -16.58 -15.80 -11.51
CA LYS A 87 -15.52 -16.80 -11.64
C LYS A 87 -14.17 -16.17 -11.39
N VAL A 88 -13.22 -16.98 -10.93
CA VAL A 88 -11.81 -16.60 -10.84
C VAL A 88 -10.89 -17.60 -11.54
N GLY A 89 -9.72 -17.12 -11.98
CA GLY A 89 -8.66 -17.96 -12.57
C GLY A 89 -8.47 -17.72 -14.06
N CYS A 90 -8.52 -18.77 -14.89
CA CYS A 90 -8.37 -18.66 -16.34
C CYS A 90 -9.73 -18.66 -17.06
N TYR A 91 -9.81 -17.96 -18.21
CA TYR A 91 -11.05 -17.76 -18.98
C TYR A 91 -11.65 -19.05 -19.56
N LYS A 92 -10.89 -20.16 -19.56
CA LYS A 92 -11.43 -21.45 -20.00
C LYS A 92 -12.48 -21.91 -18.98
N SER A 93 -13.50 -22.62 -19.45
CA SER A 93 -14.70 -23.09 -18.75
C SER A 93 -14.50 -23.83 -17.40
N TYR A 94 -13.26 -23.95 -16.93
CA TYR A 94 -12.81 -24.58 -15.69
C TYR A 94 -12.50 -23.59 -14.55
N GLY A 95 -12.70 -22.28 -14.73
CA GLY A 95 -12.59 -21.32 -13.63
C GLY A 95 -13.54 -21.66 -12.47
N PHE A 96 -13.04 -21.56 -11.23
CA PHE A 96 -13.81 -21.84 -10.02
C PHE A 96 -14.92 -20.80 -9.85
N ASN A 97 -16.15 -21.28 -9.61
CA ASN A 97 -17.26 -20.42 -9.24
C ASN A 97 -17.00 -19.86 -7.84
N ARG A 98 -16.97 -18.55 -7.71
CA ARG A 98 -16.88 -17.86 -6.41
C ARG A 98 -18.23 -17.48 -5.88
N ASP A 99 -19.07 -16.96 -6.76
CA ASP A 99 -20.44 -16.60 -6.41
C ASP A 99 -21.34 -16.78 -7.64
N TRP A 100 -22.65 -16.81 -7.41
CA TRP A 100 -23.64 -16.85 -8.48
C TRP A 100 -24.92 -16.15 -8.06
N LYS A 101 -25.61 -15.58 -9.04
CA LYS A 101 -26.91 -14.93 -8.84
C LYS A 101 -27.87 -15.28 -9.97
N ARG A 102 -29.15 -15.40 -9.63
CA ARG A 102 -30.21 -15.46 -10.63
C ARG A 102 -30.34 -14.08 -11.29
N VAL A 103 -30.42 -14.08 -12.61
CA VAL A 103 -30.74 -12.90 -13.42
C VAL A 103 -32.10 -13.15 -14.05
N ASN A 104 -33.01 -12.20 -13.87
CA ASN A 104 -34.31 -12.22 -14.51
C ASN A 104 -34.27 -11.38 -15.79
N LYS A 105 -35.06 -11.79 -16.77
CA LYS A 105 -35.34 -10.96 -17.95
C LYS A 105 -35.83 -9.57 -17.51
N GLY A 106 -35.19 -8.53 -18.01
CA GLY A 106 -35.47 -7.13 -17.69
C GLY A 106 -34.55 -6.54 -16.62
N ASP A 107 -33.73 -7.34 -15.94
CA ASP A 107 -32.76 -6.83 -14.98
C ASP A 107 -31.72 -5.94 -15.70
N PRO A 108 -31.36 -4.77 -15.17
CA PRO A 108 -30.41 -3.86 -15.81
C PRO A 108 -28.95 -4.29 -15.59
N SER A 109 -28.67 -4.95 -14.47
CA SER A 109 -27.34 -5.37 -14.05
C SER A 109 -27.45 -6.46 -12.98
N VAL A 110 -26.31 -7.06 -12.64
CA VAL A 110 -26.13 -7.94 -11.50
C VAL A 110 -24.84 -7.59 -10.79
N GLU A 111 -24.90 -7.54 -9.46
CA GLU A 111 -23.77 -7.12 -8.62
C GLU A 111 -23.26 -8.28 -7.78
N PHE A 112 -21.95 -8.39 -7.59
CA PHE A 112 -21.31 -9.34 -6.67
C PHE A 112 -20.41 -8.59 -5.72
N SER A 113 -20.54 -8.81 -4.41
CA SER A 113 -19.66 -8.19 -3.43
C SER A 113 -18.80 -9.24 -2.76
N LEU A 114 -17.48 -9.06 -2.79
CA LEU A 114 -16.52 -9.94 -2.15
C LEU A 114 -15.66 -9.14 -1.18
N ASP A 115 -15.42 -9.69 0.00
CA ASP A 115 -14.39 -9.20 0.92
C ASP A 115 -13.04 -9.81 0.52
N LEU A 116 -12.11 -8.97 0.07
CA LEU A 116 -10.77 -9.39 -0.34
C LEU A 116 -9.93 -9.87 0.84
N ASP A 117 -10.25 -9.48 2.08
CA ASP A 117 -9.53 -9.96 3.26
C ASP A 117 -9.73 -11.47 3.47
N ASP A 118 -10.85 -12.05 3.02
CA ASP A 118 -11.06 -13.49 3.04
C ASP A 118 -10.10 -14.26 2.12
N TYR A 119 -9.51 -13.58 1.14
CA TYR A 119 -8.54 -14.15 0.20
C TYR A 119 -7.08 -13.94 0.65
N THR A 120 -6.83 -13.03 1.60
CA THR A 120 -5.47 -12.77 2.09
C THR A 120 -4.96 -13.85 3.07
N LYS A 121 -5.87 -14.59 3.73
CA LYS A 121 -5.53 -15.59 4.77
C LYS A 121 -4.62 -16.71 4.27
N ASP A 122 -4.76 -17.10 3.00
CA ASP A 122 -3.97 -18.18 2.38
C ASP A 122 -2.91 -17.66 1.40
N ASN A 123 -2.61 -16.35 1.41
CA ASN A 123 -1.84 -15.66 0.36
C ASN A 123 -2.42 -15.88 -1.06
N TYR A 124 -3.70 -16.23 -1.19
CA TYR A 124 -4.32 -16.55 -2.46
C TYR A 124 -5.30 -15.45 -2.88
N ILE A 125 -4.81 -14.44 -3.59
CA ILE A 125 -5.66 -13.44 -4.23
C ILE A 125 -5.84 -13.83 -5.69
N PRO A 126 -7.07 -14.06 -6.17
CA PRO A 126 -7.29 -14.39 -7.57
C PRO A 126 -6.91 -13.21 -8.46
N GLU A 127 -5.99 -13.45 -9.41
CA GLU A 127 -5.44 -12.40 -10.27
C GLU A 127 -6.46 -11.85 -11.28
N LYS A 128 -7.46 -12.65 -11.63
CA LYS A 128 -8.41 -12.37 -12.71
C LYS A 128 -9.82 -12.81 -12.31
N PHE A 129 -10.77 -11.90 -12.40
CA PHE A 129 -12.20 -12.13 -12.21
C PHE A 129 -12.92 -12.08 -13.55
N PHE A 130 -13.87 -12.99 -13.74
CA PHE A 130 -14.72 -13.07 -14.92
C PHE A 130 -16.17 -13.19 -14.48
N ALA A 131 -17.08 -12.73 -15.31
CA ALA A 131 -18.49 -13.08 -15.19
C ALA A 131 -18.90 -13.99 -16.34
N ARG A 132 -19.64 -15.06 -16.04
CA ARG A 132 -20.23 -15.95 -17.04
C ARG A 132 -21.74 -15.97 -16.84
N TYR A 133 -22.47 -15.64 -17.88
CA TYR A 133 -23.92 -15.72 -17.92
C TYR A 133 -24.35 -16.98 -18.65
N GLU A 134 -25.31 -17.72 -18.11
CA GLU A 134 -25.94 -18.89 -18.76
C GLU A 134 -27.45 -18.71 -18.75
N THR A 135 -28.07 -18.76 -19.93
CA THR A 135 -29.52 -18.57 -20.07
C THR A 135 -30.28 -19.86 -19.81
N ASP A 136 -31.51 -19.74 -19.33
CA ASP A 136 -32.41 -20.89 -19.14
C ASP A 136 -32.74 -21.60 -20.47
N GLU A 137 -32.57 -20.89 -21.59
CA GLU A 137 -32.82 -21.37 -22.96
C GLU A 137 -31.60 -22.06 -23.61
N GLY A 138 -30.48 -22.20 -22.90
CA GLY A 138 -29.31 -22.94 -23.38
C GLY A 138 -28.24 -22.12 -24.11
N GLY A 139 -28.18 -20.81 -23.86
CA GLY A 139 -27.10 -19.92 -24.29
C GLY A 139 -26.15 -19.56 -23.15
N TRP A 140 -24.99 -19.01 -23.48
CA TRP A 140 -24.06 -18.44 -22.53
C TRP A 140 -23.27 -17.25 -23.08
N ALA A 141 -22.75 -16.44 -22.18
CA ALA A 141 -21.88 -15.31 -22.47
C ALA A 141 -20.85 -15.14 -21.35
N TRP A 142 -19.80 -14.37 -21.59
CA TRP A 142 -18.85 -14.03 -20.53
C TRP A 142 -18.19 -12.68 -20.79
N VAL A 143 -17.63 -12.10 -19.71
CA VAL A 143 -16.89 -10.83 -19.71
C VAL A 143 -15.78 -10.90 -18.65
N GLY A 144 -14.73 -10.12 -18.85
CA GLY A 144 -13.50 -10.09 -18.06
C GLY A 144 -12.26 -10.30 -18.94
N PRO A 145 -11.06 -10.38 -18.36
CA PRO A 145 -10.79 -10.34 -16.94
C PRO A 145 -10.83 -8.92 -16.36
N LEU A 146 -11.32 -8.79 -15.13
CA LEU A 146 -10.92 -7.68 -14.24
C LEU A 146 -9.80 -8.17 -13.32
N LYS A 147 -8.69 -7.43 -13.29
CA LYS A 147 -7.58 -7.69 -12.39
C LYS A 147 -7.75 -6.86 -11.11
N VAL A 148 -7.57 -7.52 -9.97
CA VAL A 148 -7.56 -6.87 -8.67
C VAL A 148 -6.17 -7.00 -8.09
N TYR A 149 -5.49 -5.88 -7.90
CA TYR A 149 -4.18 -5.86 -7.28
C TYR A 149 -4.32 -5.51 -5.80
N TYR A 150 -3.55 -6.18 -4.95
CA TYR A 150 -3.45 -5.87 -3.53
C TYR A 150 -2.04 -5.43 -3.20
N TYR A 151 -1.89 -4.28 -2.54
CA TYR A 151 -0.61 -3.69 -2.18
C TYR A 151 -0.41 -3.67 -0.67
N LYS A 152 0.77 -4.09 -0.23
CA LYS A 152 1.20 -4.02 1.17
C LYS A 152 2.61 -3.46 1.30
N TRP A 153 2.88 -2.86 2.45
CA TRP A 153 4.23 -2.47 2.82
C TRP A 153 5.12 -3.70 2.94
N LYS A 154 6.24 -3.69 2.23
CA LYS A 154 7.33 -4.64 2.42
C LYS A 154 8.46 -3.95 3.16
N GLU A 155 8.75 -4.48 4.35
CA GLU A 155 9.87 -4.05 5.19
C GLU A 155 11.10 -4.90 4.86
N GLY A 156 12.21 -4.25 4.57
CA GLY A 156 13.53 -4.86 4.50
C GLY A 156 14.11 -5.10 5.90
N ASN A 157 15.24 -5.79 5.93
CA ASN A 157 16.02 -5.96 7.15
C ASN A 157 16.62 -4.61 7.57
N TRP A 158 16.75 -4.43 8.89
CA TRP A 158 17.52 -3.31 9.43
C TRP A 158 19.01 -3.45 9.08
N SER A 159 19.65 -2.33 8.78
CA SER A 159 21.09 -2.22 8.62
C SER A 159 21.79 -2.47 9.96
N ASN A 160 23.12 -2.64 9.90
CA ASN A 160 23.92 -2.54 11.11
C ASN A 160 23.82 -1.14 11.73
N CYS A 161 24.07 -1.06 13.03
CA CYS A 161 24.10 0.19 13.77
C CYS A 161 25.29 1.05 13.35
N ASN A 162 25.03 2.31 12.97
CA ASN A 162 26.08 3.27 12.61
C ASN A 162 26.70 3.96 13.84
N SER A 163 27.66 4.86 13.62
CA SER A 163 28.33 5.62 14.69
C SER A 163 27.43 6.61 15.44
N GLU A 164 26.26 6.96 14.87
CA GLU A 164 25.23 7.80 15.50
C GLU A 164 24.17 6.95 16.22
N CYS A 165 24.42 5.66 16.43
CA CYS A 165 23.48 4.72 17.04
C CYS A 165 22.13 4.63 16.34
N GLN A 166 22.15 4.78 15.01
CA GLN A 166 20.99 4.62 14.14
C GLN A 166 21.16 3.44 13.19
N GLN A 167 20.06 2.77 12.92
CA GLN A 167 19.93 1.79 11.85
C GLN A 167 18.79 2.19 10.92
N THR A 168 18.93 1.86 9.64
CA THR A 168 17.95 2.15 8.62
C THR A 168 17.45 0.87 7.97
N ARG A 169 16.29 0.93 7.32
CA ARG A 169 15.79 -0.17 6.49
C ARG A 169 15.07 0.38 5.28
N GLU A 170 14.99 -0.44 4.24
CA GLU A 170 14.14 -0.14 3.10
C GLU A 170 12.69 -0.49 3.42
N VAL A 171 11.78 0.39 3.02
CA VAL A 171 10.33 0.18 3.08
C VAL A 171 9.77 0.57 1.72
N SER A 172 9.17 -0.40 1.04
CA SER A 172 8.61 -0.20 -0.31
C SER A 172 7.18 -0.71 -0.36
N CYS A 173 6.34 -0.02 -1.13
CA CYS A 173 5.02 -0.54 -1.45
C CYS A 173 5.15 -1.64 -2.51
N LYS A 174 4.64 -2.84 -2.22
CA LYS A 174 4.68 -3.96 -3.17
C LYS A 174 3.30 -4.59 -3.33
N CYS A 175 2.99 -4.98 -4.56
CA CYS A 175 1.85 -5.83 -4.83
C CYS A 175 2.12 -7.23 -4.24
N VAL A 176 1.05 -7.92 -3.82
CA VAL A 176 1.06 -9.30 -3.37
C VAL A 176 0.24 -10.14 -4.34
N SER A 177 0.89 -11.13 -4.94
CA SER A 177 0.23 -12.22 -5.66
C SER A 177 0.64 -13.53 -5.02
N SER A 178 -0.24 -14.53 -5.14
CA SER A 178 -0.04 -15.89 -4.67
C SER A 178 1.19 -16.59 -5.25
N ASP A 179 1.67 -16.14 -6.42
CA ASP A 179 2.86 -16.68 -7.07
C ASP A 179 4.12 -15.81 -6.86
N GLY A 180 4.01 -14.73 -6.06
CA GLY A 180 5.10 -13.78 -5.83
C GLY A 180 5.47 -12.92 -7.04
N LYS A 181 4.74 -13.01 -8.16
CA LYS A 181 5.03 -12.30 -9.41
C LYS A 181 4.27 -10.98 -9.53
N CYS A 182 4.28 -10.20 -8.47
CA CYS A 182 3.94 -8.78 -8.55
C CYS A 182 5.12 -7.91 -9.02
N ASP A 183 6.13 -8.51 -9.66
CA ASP A 183 6.87 -7.77 -10.66
C ASP A 183 5.84 -7.39 -11.72
N PHE A 184 5.90 -6.17 -12.28
CA PHE A 184 5.14 -5.86 -13.50
C PHE A 184 5.70 -6.64 -14.73
N GLY A 185 6.27 -7.82 -14.48
CA GLY A 185 6.52 -8.99 -15.30
C GLY A 185 5.27 -9.85 -15.40
N PHE A 186 4.35 -9.50 -16.29
CA PHE A 186 3.19 -10.30 -16.62
C PHE A 186 3.67 -11.65 -17.15
N TYR A 187 3.62 -12.75 -16.36
CA TYR A 187 3.62 -14.09 -16.94
C TYR A 187 2.17 -14.56 -16.96
N ASP A 188 1.49 -14.26 -18.04
CA ASP A 188 0.15 -14.79 -18.23
C ASP A 188 0.23 -16.23 -18.73
N GLU A 189 -0.07 -17.15 -17.83
CA GLU A 189 -0.18 -18.58 -18.15
C GLU A 189 -1.20 -18.82 -19.28
N CYS A 190 -2.14 -17.90 -19.51
CA CYS A 190 -3.14 -18.01 -20.56
C CYS A 190 -2.65 -17.55 -21.95
N THR A 191 -1.66 -16.66 -22.05
CA THR A 191 -1.17 -16.10 -23.33
C THR A 191 0.31 -16.39 -23.60
N ASN A 192 1.08 -16.87 -22.63
CA ASN A 192 2.50 -17.20 -22.73
C ASN A 192 3.37 -16.01 -23.19
N VAL A 193 2.96 -14.78 -22.83
CA VAL A 193 3.67 -13.54 -23.14
C VAL A 193 4.19 -12.92 -21.85
N GLY A 194 5.48 -12.57 -21.85
CA GLY A 194 6.20 -11.93 -20.75
C GLY A 194 6.55 -10.48 -21.08
N SER A 195 6.02 -9.49 -20.36
CA SER A 195 6.53 -8.13 -20.38
C SER A 195 6.89 -7.69 -18.97
N LYS A 196 8.14 -7.26 -18.78
CA LYS A 196 8.74 -6.92 -17.48
C LYS A 196 8.86 -5.41 -17.35
N LEU A 197 7.91 -4.79 -16.66
CA LEU A 197 8.11 -3.46 -16.13
C LEU A 197 8.72 -3.60 -14.73
N PHE A 198 9.76 -2.81 -14.48
CA PHE A 198 10.44 -2.72 -13.19
C PHE A 198 10.11 -1.36 -12.62
N GLN A 199 8.94 -1.20 -12.01
CA GLN A 199 8.66 0.03 -11.28
C GLN A 199 7.84 -0.29 -10.05
N TYR A 200 8.39 -0.02 -8.87
CA TYR A 200 7.61 -0.09 -7.63
C TYR A 200 6.45 0.92 -7.72
N PRO A 201 5.22 0.51 -7.35
CA PRO A 201 4.11 1.45 -7.31
C PRO A 201 4.41 2.56 -6.30
N PRO A 202 3.87 3.79 -6.50
CA PRO A 202 3.97 4.85 -5.52
C PRO A 202 3.45 4.42 -4.14
N ASP A 203 3.98 5.04 -3.08
CA ASP A 203 3.58 4.81 -1.69
C ASP A 203 2.05 4.94 -1.48
N SER A 204 1.36 5.76 -2.29
CA SER A 204 -0.09 5.97 -2.23
C SER A 204 -0.93 4.74 -2.50
N TYR A 205 -0.34 3.69 -3.10
CA TYR A 205 -1.02 2.43 -3.36
C TYR A 205 -1.09 1.54 -2.12
N CYS A 206 -0.20 1.74 -1.14
CA CYS A 206 -0.22 0.97 0.08
C CYS A 206 -1.07 1.64 1.15
N SER A 207 -1.96 0.87 1.74
CA SER A 207 -2.76 1.28 2.89
C SER A 207 -1.95 1.33 4.18
N GLY A 208 -2.44 2.10 5.15
CA GLY A 208 -1.82 2.24 6.46
C GLY A 208 -0.61 3.16 6.44
N SER A 209 -0.12 3.52 7.63
CA SER A 209 1.05 4.37 7.76
C SER A 209 2.29 3.65 7.23
N LYS A 210 3.07 4.34 6.38
CA LYS A 210 4.36 3.84 5.92
C LYS A 210 5.22 3.48 7.13
N PRO A 211 5.69 2.23 7.25
CA PRO A 211 6.54 1.82 8.36
C PRO A 211 7.79 2.70 8.48
N GLY A 212 8.25 2.91 9.71
CA GLY A 212 9.46 3.70 9.98
C GLY A 212 10.68 3.12 9.26
N THR A 213 11.50 3.99 8.68
CA THR A 213 12.72 3.63 7.94
C THR A 213 14.00 3.85 8.76
N LYS A 214 13.87 4.41 9.96
CA LYS A 214 14.97 4.70 10.89
C LYS A 214 14.54 4.33 12.31
N GLN A 215 15.48 3.80 13.10
CA GLN A 215 15.32 3.62 14.53
C GLN A 215 16.67 3.66 15.24
N SER A 216 16.64 3.91 16.55
CA SER A 216 17.81 3.77 17.41
C SER A 216 18.23 2.30 17.56
N CYS A 217 19.52 2.07 17.80
CA CYS A 217 20.08 0.76 18.07
C CYS A 217 21.09 0.82 19.21
N ASN A 218 21.32 -0.34 19.85
CA ASN A 218 22.31 -0.51 20.90
C ASN A 218 23.43 -1.44 20.38
N GLY A 219 24.69 -1.11 20.64
CA GLY A 219 25.86 -1.88 20.19
C GLY A 219 26.27 -1.60 18.74
N GLY A 220 27.23 -2.38 18.21
CA GLY A 220 27.81 -2.17 16.88
C GLY A 220 28.83 -1.03 16.87
N SER A 221 28.64 -0.03 16.00
CA SER A 221 29.53 1.14 15.88
C SER A 221 29.22 2.27 16.86
N CYS A 222 28.25 2.11 17.74
CA CYS A 222 28.03 3.02 18.87
C CYS A 222 29.30 3.15 19.72
N THR A 223 29.72 4.37 20.01
CA THR A 223 30.81 4.62 20.95
C THR A 223 30.28 5.20 22.24
N TYR A 224 31.02 4.98 23.33
CA TYR A 224 30.66 5.39 24.67
C TYR A 224 31.85 6.09 25.31
N SER A 225 31.63 7.28 25.87
CA SER A 225 32.67 8.07 26.52
C SER A 225 32.18 8.66 27.84
N TRP A 226 33.12 8.79 28.77
CA TRP A 226 32.85 9.47 30.04
C TRP A 226 32.80 10.99 29.79
N GLU A 227 31.64 11.57 30.07
CA GLU A 227 31.46 13.02 30.11
C GLU A 227 31.47 13.49 31.56
N TYR A 228 32.31 14.47 31.84
CA TYR A 228 32.53 15.00 33.17
C TYR A 228 31.93 16.39 33.30
N GLY A 229 31.20 16.62 34.40
CA GLY A 229 30.69 17.94 34.76
C GLY A 229 31.78 18.88 35.29
N ASP A 230 31.36 20.10 35.63
CA ASP A 230 32.22 21.06 36.32
C ASP A 230 32.59 20.56 37.72
N TRP A 231 33.79 20.94 38.17
CA TRP A 231 34.22 20.68 39.54
C TRP A 231 33.43 21.55 40.53
N THR A 232 33.08 20.98 41.68
CA THR A 232 32.60 21.75 42.83
C THR A 232 33.67 22.70 43.35
N THR A 233 33.26 23.65 44.20
CA THR A 233 34.19 24.37 45.06
C THR A 233 34.87 23.40 46.04
N CYS A 234 36.08 23.77 46.50
CA CYS A 234 36.78 23.03 47.54
C CYS A 234 35.96 22.97 48.82
N ASP A 235 35.85 21.78 49.41
CA ASP A 235 35.26 21.59 50.72
C ASP A 235 36.29 21.82 51.85
N SER A 236 35.82 21.70 53.09
CA SER A 236 36.66 21.85 54.29
C SER A 236 37.71 20.74 54.46
N ASN A 237 37.59 19.63 53.74
CA ASN A 237 38.57 18.54 53.72
C ASN A 237 39.62 18.71 52.63
N CYS A 238 39.60 19.85 51.91
CA CYS A 238 40.46 20.14 50.76
C CYS A 238 40.20 19.23 49.55
N GLU A 239 38.98 18.74 49.40
CA GLU A 239 38.55 17.91 48.28
C GLU A 239 37.53 18.65 47.41
N LYS A 240 37.52 18.34 46.13
CA LYS A 240 36.47 18.74 45.20
C LYS A 240 35.99 17.55 44.41
N THR A 241 34.71 17.52 44.09
CA THR A 241 34.08 16.46 43.31
C THR A 241 33.52 16.98 41.99
N ARG A 242 33.26 16.08 41.06
CA ARG A 242 32.48 16.37 39.85
C ARG A 242 31.65 15.17 39.46
N ASP A 243 30.57 15.41 38.74
CA ASP A 243 29.76 14.34 38.18
C ASP A 243 30.44 13.71 36.96
N ALA A 244 30.26 12.41 36.80
CA ALA A 244 30.65 11.66 35.61
C ALA A 244 29.45 10.85 35.11
N ARG A 245 29.09 11.04 33.84
CA ARG A 245 28.04 10.27 33.17
C ARG A 245 28.63 9.56 31.97
N CYS A 246 28.24 8.30 31.76
CA CYS A 246 28.54 7.62 30.52
C CYS A 246 27.62 8.16 29.43
N GLU A 247 28.18 8.77 28.39
CA GLU A 247 27.43 9.31 27.27
C GLU A 247 27.70 8.47 26.02
N ARG A 248 26.63 8.11 25.33
CA ARG A 248 26.69 7.42 24.04
C ARG A 248 26.90 8.44 22.92
N SER A 249 27.44 8.01 21.79
CA SER A 249 27.73 8.87 20.63
C SER A 249 26.54 9.63 20.04
N ASP A 250 25.31 9.30 20.40
CA ASP A 250 24.09 10.02 20.05
C ASP A 250 23.61 11.01 21.14
N GLY A 251 24.42 11.24 22.18
CA GLY A 251 24.16 12.16 23.28
C GLY A 251 23.24 11.60 24.37
N GLN A 252 22.86 10.32 24.31
CA GLN A 252 22.06 9.70 25.37
C GLN A 252 22.94 9.23 26.54
N THR A 253 22.46 9.43 27.76
CA THR A 253 23.07 8.82 28.96
C THR A 253 22.94 7.30 28.89
N ALA A 254 24.06 6.61 28.94
CA ALA A 254 24.17 5.15 28.90
C ALA A 254 24.47 4.58 30.29
N SER A 255 24.55 3.25 30.39
CA SER A 255 24.98 2.62 31.63
C SER A 255 26.47 2.86 31.83
N ASP A 256 26.91 3.08 33.08
CA ASP A 256 28.32 3.14 33.45
C ASP A 256 29.14 1.93 32.94
N ARG A 257 28.49 0.77 32.74
CA ARG A 257 29.13 -0.45 32.22
C ARG A 257 29.48 -0.38 30.73
N ASP A 258 28.86 0.53 29.98
CA ASP A 258 29.06 0.65 28.54
C ASP A 258 30.30 1.50 28.21
N CYS A 259 30.69 2.41 29.13
CA CYS A 259 31.90 3.21 28.98
C CYS A 259 33.14 2.41 29.37
N SER A 260 34.14 2.42 28.48
CA SER A 260 35.46 1.87 28.78
C SER A 260 36.30 2.83 29.63
N GLY A 261 37.16 2.28 30.48
CA GLY A 261 38.01 3.07 31.39
C GLY A 261 37.33 3.32 32.75
N SER A 262 38.06 3.93 33.67
CA SER A 262 37.56 4.11 35.05
C SER A 262 36.78 5.40 35.22
N LYS A 263 35.70 5.33 36.01
CA LYS A 263 34.89 6.47 36.45
C LYS A 263 35.62 7.34 37.49
N ASP A 264 36.78 6.89 37.98
CA ASP A 264 37.43 7.37 39.20
C ASP A 264 37.87 8.84 39.19
N ASP A 265 37.84 9.53 38.05
CA ASP A 265 38.17 10.95 37.96
C ASP A 265 37.02 11.86 38.41
N THR A 266 36.42 11.54 39.56
CA THR A 266 35.29 12.26 40.18
C THR A 266 35.66 12.98 41.46
N GLN A 267 36.89 12.79 41.98
CA GLN A 267 37.37 13.40 43.21
C GLN A 267 38.87 13.74 43.09
N ARG A 268 39.26 14.93 43.53
CA ARG A 268 40.67 15.36 43.57
C ARG A 268 40.92 16.34 44.70
N ASP A 269 42.16 16.37 45.18
CA ASP A 269 42.64 17.39 46.11
C ASP A 269 42.60 18.78 45.45
N CYS A 270 42.41 19.81 46.28
CA CYS A 270 42.49 21.18 45.83
C CYS A 270 43.10 22.13 46.87
N THR A 271 43.64 23.24 46.38
CA THR A 271 44.28 24.26 47.21
C THR A 271 43.54 25.59 47.08
N GLY A 272 42.97 26.08 48.18
CA GLY A 272 42.24 27.35 48.27
C GLY A 272 40.75 27.19 48.60
N GLY A 273 40.08 28.25 49.06
CA GLY A 273 38.70 28.19 49.57
C GLY A 273 38.67 28.00 51.09
N ASP A 274 37.80 27.09 51.58
CA ASP A 274 37.64 26.76 53.01
C ASP A 274 38.74 25.82 53.55
N CYS A 275 39.75 25.50 52.74
CA CYS A 275 40.93 24.73 53.12
C CYS A 275 41.73 25.41 54.24
N THR A 276 41.57 24.99 55.50
CA THR A 276 42.43 25.42 56.60
C THR A 276 43.48 24.37 56.91
N TYR A 277 44.73 24.63 56.52
CA TYR A 277 45.87 23.82 56.96
C TYR A 277 46.21 24.18 58.42
N SER A 278 46.06 23.22 59.34
CA SER A 278 46.63 23.33 60.69
C SER A 278 48.03 22.72 60.69
N TRP A 279 49.05 23.56 60.81
CA TRP A 279 50.42 23.12 61.08
C TRP A 279 50.56 22.91 62.61
N GLU A 280 50.79 21.67 63.05
CA GLU A 280 51.26 21.34 64.41
C GLU A 280 52.78 21.40 64.50
#